data_AF-A0A7X9ZUU1-F1
#
_entry.id   AF-A0A7X9ZUU1-F1
#
_cell.length_a   1.000
_cell.length_b   1.000
_cell.length_c   1.000
_cell.angle_alpha   90.00
_cell.angle_beta   90.00
_cell.angle_gamma   90.00
#
_symmetry.space_group_name_H-M   'P 1'
#
loop_
_entity.id
_entity.type
_entity.pdbx_description
1 polymer ?
#
loop_
_entity_poly.entity_id
_entity_poly.type
_entity_poly.pdbx_seq_one_letter_code
_entity_poly.pdbx_strand_id
1 'polypeptide(L)'
;MLIRISDRKSITLRKTADPEVSGQKLRLRSGIVYATLAYLIYGAMPFYMKQLQAVPPSQIMAHRVLWSVFLLAIIVSLLGRWTSLRRTIDMRLVGLFAATAALIGVNWLVYIWAVLNDRILETSLGFFITPLITVVLGVVALGERLTRL
;
A
#
# COMPACT_ATOMS: atom_id res chain seq x y z
N MET A 1 -52.70 48.78 8.15
CA MET A 1 -51.41 48.91 7.45
C MET A 1 -50.61 47.63 7.71
N LEU A 2 -50.33 46.86 6.66
CA LEU A 2 -50.12 45.40 6.68
C LEU A 2 -48.71 44.97 7.10
N ILE A 3 -48.65 44.02 8.04
CA ILE A 3 -47.48 43.22 8.38
C ILE A 3 -47.27 42.19 7.27
N ARG A 4 -46.24 42.38 6.43
CA ARG A 4 -45.83 41.39 5.41
C ARG A 4 -44.95 40.31 6.07
N ILE A 5 -45.56 39.18 6.41
CA ILE A 5 -44.87 37.91 6.61
C ILE A 5 -44.70 37.30 5.22
N SER A 6 -43.56 37.56 4.57
CA SER A 6 -43.23 36.99 3.26
C SER A 6 -42.07 36.01 3.42
N ASP A 7 -42.39 34.74 3.18
CA ASP A 7 -41.52 33.64 2.76
C ASP A 7 -40.28 33.31 3.59
N ARG A 8 -40.50 32.48 4.61
CA ARG A 8 -39.50 31.59 5.21
C ARG A 8 -39.61 30.14 4.66
N LYS A 9 -40.03 29.97 3.40
CA LYS A 9 -40.29 28.65 2.78
C LYS A 9 -39.40 28.30 1.57
N SER A 10 -38.33 29.04 1.30
CA SER A 10 -37.38 28.72 0.21
C SER A 10 -36.12 27.95 0.64
N ILE A 11 -35.97 27.61 1.92
CA ILE A 11 -34.76 26.95 2.46
C ILE A 11 -34.79 25.41 2.31
N THR A 12 -35.89 24.84 1.82
CA THR A 12 -36.01 23.40 1.59
C THR A 12 -36.00 23.08 0.10
N LEU A 13 -35.11 22.15 -0.30
CA LEU A 13 -35.09 21.41 -1.57
C LEU A 13 -34.18 21.91 -2.71
N ARG A 14 -32.97 22.39 -2.39
CA ARG A 14 -31.81 22.06 -3.22
C ARG A 14 -30.78 21.34 -2.37
N LYS A 15 -31.06 20.07 -2.09
CA LYS A 15 -30.02 19.06 -1.83
C LYS A 15 -29.25 18.93 -3.14
N THR A 16 -28.43 19.92 -3.46
CA THR A 16 -27.42 19.84 -4.49
C THR A 16 -26.54 18.68 -4.08
N ALA A 17 -26.70 17.54 -4.77
CA ALA A 17 -25.63 16.57 -4.83
C ALA A 17 -24.47 17.32 -5.48
N ASP A 18 -23.64 17.94 -4.64
CA ASP A 18 -22.47 18.67 -5.08
C ASP A 18 -21.64 17.69 -5.94
N PRO A 19 -21.40 17.98 -7.23
CA PRO A 19 -20.72 17.04 -8.12
C PRO A 19 -19.34 16.65 -7.58
N GLU A 20 -18.69 17.51 -6.80
CA GLU A 20 -17.44 17.22 -6.11
C GLU A 20 -17.59 16.16 -5.01
N VAL A 21 -18.60 16.28 -4.14
CA VAL A 21 -18.91 15.30 -3.08
C VAL A 21 -19.37 13.97 -3.69
N SER A 22 -20.13 14.01 -4.79
CA SER A 22 -20.55 12.79 -5.52
C SER A 22 -19.36 12.10 -6.19
N GLY A 23 -18.45 12.87 -6.80
CA GLY A 23 -17.19 12.37 -7.36
C GLY A 23 -16.28 11.75 -6.31
N GLN A 24 -16.19 12.35 -5.12
CA GLN A 24 -15.44 11.81 -3.99
C GLN A 24 -16.04 10.49 -3.48
N LYS A 25 -17.38 10.41 -3.37
CA LYS A 25 -18.08 9.17 -3.00
C LYS A 25 -17.88 8.05 -4.02
N LEU A 26 -17.90 8.38 -5.31
CA LEU A 26 -17.60 7.43 -6.39
C LEU A 26 -16.15 6.91 -6.30
N ARG A 27 -15.18 7.81 -6.10
CA ARG A 27 -13.78 7.44 -5.87
C ARG A 27 -13.60 6.58 -4.62
N LEU A 28 -14.25 6.93 -3.52
CA LEU A 28 -14.22 6.15 -2.28
C LEU A 28 -14.78 4.74 -2.48
N ARG A 29 -15.94 4.62 -3.14
CA ARG A 29 -16.54 3.32 -3.47
C ARG A 29 -15.61 2.46 -4.33
N SER A 30 -15.02 3.05 -5.38
CA SER A 30 -14.04 2.33 -6.21
C SER A 30 -12.78 1.94 -5.42
N GLY A 31 -12.30 2.82 -4.54
CA GLY A 31 -11.15 2.55 -3.68
C GLY A 31 -11.39 1.40 -2.71
N ILE A 32 -12.59 1.32 -2.12
CA ILE A 32 -12.99 0.19 -1.26
C ILE A 32 -12.94 -1.11 -2.05
N VAL A 33 -13.53 -1.14 -3.26
CA VAL A 33 -13.51 -2.34 -4.10
C VAL A 33 -12.07 -2.77 -4.44
N TYR A 34 -11.22 -1.83 -4.87
CA TYR A 34 -9.82 -2.14 -5.18
C TYR A 34 -9.04 -2.63 -3.95
N ALA A 35 -9.22 -2.00 -2.79
CA ALA A 35 -8.58 -2.42 -1.55
C ALA A 35 -9.04 -3.82 -1.14
N THR A 36 -10.34 -4.09 -1.17
CA THR A 36 -10.89 -5.42 -0.85
C THR A 36 -10.31 -6.50 -1.77
N LEU A 37 -10.31 -6.27 -3.08
CA LEU A 37 -9.73 -7.22 -4.04
C LEU A 37 -8.23 -7.44 -3.80
N ALA A 38 -7.47 -6.37 -3.57
CA ALA A 38 -6.05 -6.46 -3.28
C ALA A 38 -5.78 -7.27 -2.01
N TYR A 39 -6.53 -7.02 -0.93
CA TYR A 39 -6.39 -7.75 0.32
C TYR A 39 -6.84 -9.22 0.22
N LEU A 40 -7.85 -9.54 -0.61
CA LEU A 40 -8.24 -10.93 -0.87
C LEU A 40 -7.16 -11.68 -1.64
N ILE A 41 -6.61 -11.07 -2.70
CA ILE A 41 -5.50 -11.64 -3.47
C ILE A 41 -4.29 -11.87 -2.57
N TYR A 42 -3.96 -10.88 -1.73
CA TYR A 42 -2.85 -10.99 -0.80
C TYR A 42 -3.12 -12.05 0.29
N GLY A 43 -4.33 -12.12 0.83
CA GLY A 43 -4.73 -13.12 1.83
C GLY A 43 -4.72 -14.56 1.31
N ALA A 44 -4.87 -14.75 -0.01
CA ALA A 44 -4.75 -16.05 -0.66
C ALA A 44 -3.29 -16.47 -0.94
N MET A 45 -2.30 -15.56 -0.85
CA MET A 45 -0.89 -15.85 -1.14
C MET A 45 -0.31 -17.02 -0.31
N PRO A 46 -0.56 -17.14 1.01
CA PRO A 46 -0.04 -18.25 1.80
C PRO A 46 -0.44 -19.63 1.24
N PHE A 47 -1.65 -19.74 0.68
CA PHE A 47 -2.14 -20.96 0.07
C PHE A 47 -1.33 -21.34 -1.18
N TYR A 48 -1.04 -20.35 -2.03
CA TYR A 48 -0.16 -20.54 -3.19
C TYR A 48 1.27 -20.90 -2.76
N MET A 49 1.81 -20.24 -1.73
CA MET A 49 3.15 -20.54 -1.22
C MET A 49 3.25 -21.96 -0.67
N LYS A 50 2.22 -22.47 0.00
CA LYS A 50 2.18 -23.86 0.46
C LYS A 50 2.26 -24.88 -0.69
N GLN A 51 1.74 -24.55 -1.88
CA GLN A 51 1.90 -25.39 -3.07
C GLN A 51 3.36 -25.42 -3.57
N LEU A 52 4.14 -24.39 -3.25
CA LEU A 52 5.56 -24.27 -3.59
C LEU A 52 6.51 -24.78 -2.49
N GLN A 53 6.02 -25.55 -1.52
CA GLN A 53 6.84 -26.04 -0.40
C GLN A 53 8.10 -26.83 -0.79
N ALA A 54 8.11 -27.43 -1.98
CA ALA A 54 9.29 -28.13 -2.52
C ALA A 54 10.39 -27.18 -3.03
N VAL A 55 10.08 -25.89 -3.21
CA VAL A 55 11.00 -24.87 -3.72
C VAL A 55 11.61 -24.08 -2.56
N PRO A 56 12.95 -23.92 -2.51
CA PRO A 56 13.59 -23.12 -1.47
C PRO A 56 13.07 -21.67 -1.42
N PRO A 57 12.87 -21.07 -0.22
CA PRO A 57 12.40 -19.69 -0.07
C PRO A 57 13.21 -18.66 -0.87
N SER A 58 14.52 -18.85 -0.95
CA SER A 58 15.43 -17.97 -1.69
C SER A 58 15.14 -17.98 -3.19
N GLN A 59 14.80 -19.14 -3.76
CA GLN A 59 14.45 -19.26 -5.18
C GLN A 59 13.10 -18.60 -5.47
N ILE A 60 12.10 -18.80 -4.60
CA ILE A 60 10.79 -18.12 -4.72
C ILE A 60 11.01 -16.60 -4.74
N MET A 61 11.84 -16.10 -3.82
CA MET A 61 12.15 -14.68 -3.75
C MET A 61 12.90 -14.16 -4.98
N ALA A 62 13.88 -14.91 -5.48
CA ALA A 62 14.62 -14.56 -6.70
C ALA A 62 13.70 -14.42 -7.91
N HIS A 63 12.75 -15.35 -8.10
CA HIS A 63 11.76 -15.26 -9.17
C HIS A 63 10.88 -14.02 -9.05
N ARG A 64 10.47 -13.63 -7.83
CA ARG A 64 9.69 -12.41 -7.61
C ARG A 64 10.47 -11.15 -8.01
N VAL A 65 11.76 -11.09 -7.68
CA VAL A 65 12.62 -9.96 -8.06
C VAL A 65 12.81 -9.93 -9.58
N LEU A 66 13.10 -11.06 -10.21
CA LEU A 66 13.27 -11.17 -11.67
C LEU A 66 12.03 -10.68 -12.42
N TRP A 67 10.84 -11.15 -12.05
CA TRP A 67 9.59 -10.72 -12.68
C TRP A 67 9.27 -9.24 -12.42
N SER A 68 9.62 -8.71 -11.24
CA SER A 68 9.45 -7.29 -10.93
C SER A 68 10.35 -6.42 -11.82
N VAL A 69 11.62 -6.78 -11.96
CA VAL A 69 12.58 -6.08 -12.83
C VAL A 69 12.12 -6.13 -14.29
N PHE A 70 11.68 -7.30 -14.75
CA PHE A 70 11.17 -7.48 -16.10
C PHE A 70 9.94 -6.60 -16.38
N LEU A 71 8.94 -6.62 -15.48
CA LEU A 71 7.74 -5.79 -15.61
C LEU A 71 8.07 -4.29 -15.58
N LEU A 72 8.94 -3.86 -14.66
CA LEU A 72 9.41 -2.47 -14.59
C LEU A 72 10.15 -2.05 -15.86
N ALA A 73 11.00 -2.91 -16.43
CA ALA A 73 11.69 -2.63 -17.68
C ALA A 73 10.72 -2.45 -18.85
N ILE A 74 9.66 -3.27 -18.92
CA ILE A 74 8.58 -3.10 -19.91
C ILE A 74 7.90 -1.75 -19.71
N ILE A 75 7.47 -1.42 -18.49
CA ILE A 75 6.78 -0.17 -18.18
C ILE A 75 7.66 1.04 -18.55
N VAL A 76 8.93 1.05 -18.14
CA VAL A 76 9.87 2.14 -18.46
C VAL A 76 10.07 2.27 -19.98
N SER A 77 10.10 1.16 -20.70
CA SER A 77 10.19 1.15 -22.17
C SER A 77 8.95 1.74 -22.82
N LEU A 78 7.76 1.34 -22.39
CA LEU A 78 6.49 1.87 -22.90
C LEU A 78 6.35 3.37 -22.63
N LEU A 79 6.86 3.85 -21.49
CA LEU A 79 6.86 5.27 -21.15
C LEU A 79 8.02 6.06 -21.80
N GLY A 80 9.01 5.39 -22.42
CA GLY A 80 10.17 6.04 -23.04
C GLY A 80 11.11 6.76 -22.05
N ARG A 81 11.13 6.37 -20.77
CA ARG A 81 11.79 7.14 -19.69
C ARG A 81 13.22 6.72 -19.37
N TRP A 82 13.85 5.89 -20.20
CA TRP A 82 15.22 5.39 -19.99
C TRP A 82 16.27 6.49 -19.78
N THR A 83 16.21 7.57 -20.57
CA THR A 83 17.15 8.69 -20.45
C THR A 83 16.96 9.46 -19.14
N SER A 84 15.70 9.67 -18.74
CA SER A 84 15.40 10.32 -17.46
C SER A 84 15.88 9.47 -16.28
N LEU A 85 15.67 8.15 -16.35
CA LEU A 85 16.12 7.22 -15.31
C LEU A 85 17.64 7.30 -15.14
N ARG A 86 18.40 7.21 -16.23
CA ARG A 86 19.87 7.28 -16.19
C ARG A 86 20.40 8.58 -15.61
N ARG A 87 19.74 9.72 -15.89
CA ARG A 87 20.14 11.03 -15.36
C ARG A 87 19.94 11.17 -13.85
N THR A 88 19.07 10.37 -13.26
CA THR A 88 18.76 10.41 -11.82
C THR A 88 19.59 9.40 -11.02
N ILE A 89 20.40 8.56 -11.67
CA ILE A 89 21.24 7.58 -10.98
C ILE A 89 22.40 8.30 -10.27
N ASP A 90 22.34 8.30 -8.95
CA ASP A 90 23.42 8.70 -8.04
C ASP A 90 23.85 7.47 -7.23
N MET A 91 25.16 7.24 -7.09
CA MET A 91 25.71 6.12 -6.32
C MET A 91 25.24 6.11 -4.86
N ARG A 92 25.02 7.30 -4.27
CA ARG A 92 24.47 7.40 -2.90
C ARG A 92 23.03 6.91 -2.83
N LEU A 93 22.20 7.29 -3.82
CA LEU A 93 20.82 6.83 -3.92
C LEU A 93 20.76 5.33 -4.20
N VAL A 94 21.63 4.81 -5.07
CA VAL A 94 21.74 3.38 -5.34
C VAL A 94 22.11 2.61 -4.08
N GLY A 95 23.08 3.09 -3.29
CA GLY A 95 23.43 2.48 -2.01
C GLY A 95 22.27 2.46 -1.02
N LEU A 96 21.52 3.56 -0.91
CA LEU A 96 20.34 3.65 -0.04
C LEU A 96 19.21 2.72 -0.52
N PHE A 97 18.95 2.66 -1.82
CA PHE A 97 17.97 1.74 -2.39
C PHE A 97 18.40 0.28 -2.27
N ALA A 98 19.70 -0.02 -2.38
CA ALA A 98 20.21 -1.37 -2.15
C ALA A 98 20.03 -1.79 -0.69
N ALA A 99 20.31 -0.90 0.28
CA ALA A 99 20.11 -1.17 1.70
C ALA A 99 18.63 -1.40 2.03
N THR A 100 17.73 -0.54 1.54
CA THR A 100 16.28 -0.68 1.75
C THR A 100 15.73 -1.93 1.04
N ALA A 101 16.17 -2.22 -0.18
CA ALA A 101 15.80 -3.44 -0.90
C ALA A 101 16.29 -4.69 -0.17
N ALA A 102 17.50 -4.67 0.40
CA ALA A 102 18.00 -5.78 1.21
C ALA A 102 17.16 -5.98 2.49
N LEU A 103 16.81 -4.90 3.20
CA LEU A 103 15.96 -4.96 4.38
C LEU A 103 14.57 -5.55 4.07
N ILE A 104 13.92 -5.04 3.03
CA ILE A 104 12.64 -5.53 2.55
C ILE A 104 12.77 -6.97 2.04
N GLY A 105 13.90 -7.29 1.39
CA GLY A 105 14.21 -8.62 0.89
C GLY A 105 14.33 -9.65 2.00
N VAL A 106 15.07 -9.34 3.06
CA VAL A 106 15.20 -10.18 4.24
C VAL A 106 13.84 -10.36 4.92
N ASN A 107 13.07 -9.27 5.10
CA ASN A 107 11.73 -9.33 5.66
C ASN A 107 10.81 -10.30 4.90
N TRP A 108 10.80 -10.20 3.57
CA TRP A 108 10.00 -11.10 2.73
C TRP A 108 10.52 -12.54 2.75
N LEU A 109 11.83 -12.75 2.82
CA LEU A 109 12.41 -14.08 2.90
C LEU A 109 12.00 -14.79 4.21
N VAL A 110 12.03 -14.05 5.33
CA VAL A 110 11.53 -14.52 6.63
C VAL A 110 10.05 -14.86 6.55
N TYR A 111 9.23 -14.02 5.91
CA TYR A 111 7.82 -14.29 5.67
C TYR A 111 7.59 -15.60 4.90
N ILE A 112 8.27 -15.78 3.75
CA ILE A 112 8.14 -16.99 2.92
C ILE A 112 8.55 -18.23 3.74
N TRP A 113 9.69 -18.14 4.43
CA TRP A 113 10.17 -19.22 5.28
C TRP A 113 9.15 -19.57 6.37
N ALA A 114 8.60 -18.57 7.06
CA ALA A 114 7.62 -18.78 8.13
C ALA A 114 6.33 -19.43 7.61
N VAL A 115 5.81 -18.98 6.47
CA VAL A 115 4.63 -19.58 5.82
C VAL A 115 4.87 -21.03 5.45
N LEU A 116 6.03 -21.34 4.85
CA LEU A 116 6.37 -22.70 4.46
C LEU A 116 6.52 -23.64 5.67
N ASN A 117 7.00 -23.13 6.81
CA ASN A 117 7.16 -23.88 8.07
C ASN A 117 5.92 -23.83 9.01
N ASP A 118 4.73 -23.53 8.48
CA ASP A 118 3.47 -23.50 9.24
C ASP A 118 3.40 -22.44 10.37
N ARG A 119 4.27 -21.43 10.33
CA ARG A 119 4.33 -20.31 11.29
C ARG A 119 3.50 -19.11 10.83
N ILE A 120 2.37 -19.38 10.17
CA ILE A 120 1.51 -18.33 9.60
C ILE A 120 0.92 -17.45 10.72
N LEU A 121 0.53 -18.05 11.84
CA LEU A 121 -0.02 -17.31 12.98
C LEU A 121 1.00 -16.34 13.60
N GLU A 122 2.24 -16.79 13.82
CA GLU A 122 3.34 -15.94 14.32
C GLU A 122 3.60 -14.76 13.37
N THR A 123 3.56 -15.04 12.07
CA THR A 123 3.73 -14.04 11.02
C THR A 123 2.61 -12.98 11.06
N SER A 124 1.35 -13.40 11.20
CA SER A 124 0.21 -12.50 11.33
C SER A 124 0.32 -11.60 12.57
N LEU A 125 0.76 -12.15 13.71
CA LEU A 125 1.02 -11.35 14.92
C LEU A 125 2.11 -10.30 14.69
N GLY A 126 3.20 -10.67 14.02
CA GLY A 126 4.25 -9.71 13.62
C GLY A 126 3.70 -8.57 12.76
N PHE A 127 2.80 -8.86 11.81
CA PHE A 127 2.16 -7.81 11.01
C PHE A 127 1.24 -6.91 11.83
N PHE A 128 0.51 -7.43 12.82
CA PHE A 128 -0.29 -6.60 13.73
C PHE A 128 0.55 -5.66 14.61
N ILE A 129 1.81 -6.01 14.89
CA ILE A 129 2.74 -5.16 15.63
C ILE A 129 3.28 -4.01 14.76
N THR A 130 3.26 -4.15 13.43
CA THR A 130 3.88 -3.17 12.52
C THR A 130 3.35 -1.74 12.69
N PRO A 131 2.03 -1.48 12.77
CA PRO A 131 1.51 -0.13 13.01
C PRO A 131 2.02 0.48 14.33
N LEU A 132 2.11 -0.30 15.39
CA LEU A 132 2.63 0.16 16.68
C LEU A 132 4.09 0.59 16.55
N ILE A 133 4.91 -0.22 15.87
CA ILE A 133 6.31 0.12 15.60
C ILE A 133 6.42 1.38 14.74
N THR A 134 5.58 1.53 13.70
CA THR A 134 5.61 2.75 12.88
C THR A 134 5.23 4.00 13.68
N VAL A 135 4.27 3.90 14.60
CA VAL A 135 3.91 5.00 15.51
C VAL A 135 5.06 5.31 16.47
N VAL A 136 5.68 4.30 17.07
CA VAL A 136 6.85 4.49 17.96
C VAL A 136 8.00 5.16 17.20
N LEU A 137 8.28 4.72 15.97
CA LEU A 137 9.29 5.35 15.12
C LEU A 137 8.92 6.79 14.76
N GLY A 138 7.65 7.10 14.49
CA GLY A 138 7.17 8.47 14.29
C GLY A 138 7.43 9.36 15.51
N VAL A 139 7.10 8.86 16.71
CA VAL A 139 7.33 9.60 17.96
C VAL A 139 8.82 9.78 18.25
N VAL A 140 9.63 8.73 18.12
CA VAL A 140 11.05 8.74 18.51
C VAL A 140 11.94 9.39 17.46
N ALA A 141 11.75 9.07 16.18
CA ALA A 141 12.60 9.54 15.10
C ALA A 141 12.14 10.87 14.50
N LEU A 142 10.83 11.12 14.42
CA LEU A 142 10.28 12.38 13.88
C LEU A 142 9.85 13.36 14.99
N GLY A 143 9.78 12.93 16.25
CA GLY A 143 9.38 13.79 17.37
C GLY A 143 7.87 14.08 17.42
N GLU A 144 7.07 13.26 16.75
CA GLU A 144 5.61 13.44 16.70
C GLU A 144 4.98 13.25 18.09
N ARG A 145 4.02 14.10 18.45
CA ARG A 145 3.28 14.00 19.70
C ARG A 145 1.96 13.27 19.46
N LEU A 146 1.68 12.26 20.28
CA LEU A 146 0.38 11.59 20.28
C LEU A 146 -0.67 12.54 20.87
N THR A 147 -1.50 13.14 20.02
CA THR A 147 -2.67 13.90 20.47
C THR A 147 -3.70 12.91 21.02
N ARG A 148 -4.11 13.11 22.28
CA ARG A 148 -5.25 12.37 22.84
C ARG A 148 -6.54 12.85 22.16
N LEU A 149 -7.33 11.88 21.68
CA LEU A 149 -8.70 12.09 21.22
C LEU A 149 -9.60 12.54 22.38
#